data_AF-A0AA38GVJ4-F1
#
_entry.id   AF-A0AA38GVJ4-F1
#
_cell.length_a   1.000
_cell.length_b   1.000
_cell.length_c   1.000
_cell.angle_alpha   90.00
_cell.angle_beta   90.00
_cell.angle_gamma   90.00
#
_symmetry.space_group_name_H-M   'P 1'
#
loop_
_entity.id
_entity.type
_entity.pdbx_description
1 polymer ?
#
loop_
_entity_poly.entity_id
_entity_poly.type
_entity_poly.pdbx_seq_one_letter_code
_entity_poly.pdbx_strand_id
1 'polypeptide(L)'
;MVINGLWSIWRQANSERARNVKLLILDETWWGRVDYLLSFTEPIVSMLRFVDMDHPCMGEIYDGIDSMIESIKTIINAKEQDPTETFFKEVHSHLIE
;
A
#
# COMPACT_ATOMS: atom_id res chain seq x y z
N MET A 1 4.13 -21.91 -3.80
CA MET A 1 5.49 -22.45 -4.10
C MET A 1 6.01 -21.69 -5.32
N VAL A 2 7.21 -21.11 -5.30
CA VAL A 2 7.73 -20.30 -6.44
C VAL A 2 8.04 -21.23 -7.62
N ILE A 3 7.34 -21.08 -8.75
CA ILE A 3 7.38 -22.00 -9.90
C ILE A 3 8.42 -21.54 -10.96
N ASN A 4 9.40 -20.74 -10.57
CA ASN A 4 10.40 -20.21 -11.51
C ASN A 4 11.67 -21.08 -11.52
N GLY A 5 12.16 -21.51 -12.69
CA GLY A 5 13.40 -22.28 -12.82
C GLY A 5 14.65 -21.52 -12.34
N LEU A 6 14.68 -20.19 -12.50
CA LEU A 6 15.77 -19.34 -12.02
C LEU A 6 15.86 -19.31 -10.49
N TRP A 7 14.73 -19.46 -9.81
CA TRP A 7 14.69 -19.52 -8.34
C TRP A 7 15.42 -20.74 -7.80
N SER A 8 15.33 -21.89 -8.47
CA SER A 8 16.05 -23.11 -8.07
C SER A 8 17.57 -22.92 -8.14
N ILE A 9 18.06 -22.25 -9.19
CA ILE A 9 19.47 -21.94 -9.38
C ILE A 9 19.94 -20.95 -8.30
N TRP A 10 19.20 -19.87 -8.10
CA TRP A 10 19.54 -18.84 -7.11
C TRP A 10 19.54 -19.37 -5.67
N ARG A 11 18.56 -20.21 -5.32
CA ARG A 11 18.43 -20.83 -3.99
C ARG A 11 19.62 -21.72 -3.65
N GLN A 12 20.14 -22.47 -4.62
CA GLN A 12 21.30 -23.35 -4.38
C GLN A 12 22.55 -22.53 -4.05
N ALA A 13 22.76 -21.40 -4.72
CA ALA A 13 23.88 -20.50 -4.46
C ALA A 13 23.69 -19.64 -3.17
N ASN A 14 22.45 -19.41 -2.73
CA ASN A 14 22.11 -18.52 -1.62
C ASN A 14 21.19 -19.20 -0.59
N SER A 15 21.59 -20.36 -0.08
CA SER A 15 20.73 -21.24 0.74
C SER A 15 20.11 -20.55 1.96
N GLU A 16 20.89 -19.76 2.70
CA GLU A 16 20.42 -19.03 3.89
C GLU A 16 19.41 -17.94 3.52
N ARG A 17 19.72 -17.11 2.51
CA ARG A 17 18.81 -16.05 2.03
C ARG A 17 17.51 -16.62 1.49
N ALA A 18 17.59 -17.74 0.76
CA ALA A 18 16.42 -18.42 0.25
C ALA A 18 15.54 -19.01 1.36
N ARG A 19 16.15 -19.43 2.48
CA ARG A 19 15.41 -19.83 3.70
C ARG A 19 14.66 -18.62 4.27
N ASN A 20 15.32 -17.48 4.40
CA ASN A 20 14.72 -16.26 4.94
C ASN A 20 13.56 -15.76 4.06
N VAL A 21 13.73 -15.75 2.74
CA VAL A 21 12.65 -15.41 1.79
C VAL A 21 11.47 -16.39 1.94
N LYS A 22 11.74 -17.69 2.09
CA LYS A 22 10.66 -18.67 2.32
C LYS A 22 9.94 -18.42 3.63
N LEU A 23 10.65 -18.08 4.70
CA LEU A 23 10.04 -17.75 5.99
C LEU A 23 9.19 -16.49 5.90
N LEU A 24 9.68 -15.45 5.21
CA LEU A 24 8.96 -14.20 5.00
C LEU A 24 7.67 -14.41 4.19
N ILE A 25 7.73 -15.18 3.10
CA ILE A 25 6.55 -15.49 2.27
C ILE A 25 5.50 -16.31 3.04
N LEU A 26 5.89 -17.03 4.09
CA LEU A 26 4.98 -17.80 4.94
C LEU A 26 4.54 -17.02 6.19
N ASP A 27 5.01 -15.80 6.37
CA ASP A 27 4.67 -14.97 7.52
C ASP A 27 3.34 -14.24 7.26
N GLU A 28 2.27 -14.74 7.89
CA GLU A 28 0.93 -14.13 7.84
C GLU A 28 0.93 -12.70 8.39
N THR A 29 1.77 -12.39 9.38
CA THR A 29 1.87 -11.04 9.95
C THR A 29 2.47 -10.09 8.92
N TRP A 30 3.45 -10.55 8.14
CA TRP A 30 4.03 -9.77 7.06
C TRP A 30 2.99 -9.48 5.98
N TRP A 31 2.23 -10.49 5.55
CA TRP A 31 1.15 -10.29 4.56
C TRP A 31 0.05 -9.37 5.09
N GLY A 32 -0.29 -9.43 6.37
CA GLY A 32 -1.24 -8.49 6.98
C GLY A 32 -0.78 -7.03 6.91
N ARG A 33 0.54 -6.77 6.99
CA ARG A 33 1.10 -5.42 6.79
C ARG A 33 1.09 -5.01 5.32
N VAL A 34 1.36 -5.94 4.41
CA VAL A 34 1.29 -5.68 2.96
C VAL A 34 -0.15 -5.36 2.54
N ASP A 35 -1.12 -6.13 3.05
CA ASP A 35 -2.54 -5.89 2.81
C ASP A 35 -2.98 -4.53 3.35
N TYR A 36 -2.54 -4.16 4.56
CA TYR A 36 -2.77 -2.83 5.11
C TYR A 36 -2.17 -1.71 4.24
N LEU A 37 -0.91 -1.88 3.81
CA LEU A 37 -0.23 -0.94 2.91
C LEU A 37 -1.00 -0.76 1.60
N LEU A 38 -1.45 -1.86 1.00
CA LEU A 38 -2.23 -1.81 -0.23
C LEU A 38 -3.59 -1.12 -0.02
N SER A 39 -4.23 -1.36 1.12
CA SER A 39 -5.54 -0.80 1.43
C SER A 39 -5.53 0.73 1.40
N PHE A 40 -4.58 1.39 2.08
CA PHE A 40 -4.56 2.86 2.10
C PHE A 40 -3.91 3.49 0.85
N THR A 41 -3.14 2.72 0.07
CA THR A 41 -2.56 3.22 -1.20
C THR A 41 -3.52 3.09 -2.39
N GLU A 42 -4.52 2.20 -2.32
CA GLU A 42 -5.56 2.04 -3.35
C GLU A 42 -6.34 3.33 -3.66
N PRO A 43 -6.80 4.12 -2.66
CA PRO A 43 -7.40 5.44 -2.91
C PRO A 43 -6.48 6.39 -3.70
N ILE A 44 -5.18 6.38 -3.42
CA ILE A 44 -4.19 7.22 -4.10
C ILE A 44 -4.08 6.84 -5.58
N VAL A 45 -3.91 5.55 -5.86
CA VAL A 45 -3.84 5.05 -7.24
C VAL A 45 -5.14 5.31 -7.99
N SER A 46 -6.29 5.19 -7.32
CA SER A 46 -7.59 5.49 -7.91
C SER A 46 -7.73 6.97 -8.26
N MET A 47 -7.27 7.86 -7.39
CA MET A 47 -7.25 9.30 -7.65
C MET A 47 -6.33 9.65 -8.83
N LEU A 48 -5.13 9.05 -8.89
CA LEU A 48 -4.22 9.26 -10.03
C LEU A 48 -4.84 8.83 -11.36
N ARG A 49 -5.55 7.70 -11.37
CA ARG A 49 -6.30 7.25 -12.57
C ARG A 49 -7.45 8.17 -12.93
N PHE A 50 -8.13 8.74 -11.94
CA PHE A 50 -9.21 9.69 -12.15
C PHE A 50 -8.70 10.98 -12.82
N VAL A 51 -7.53 11.49 -12.39
CA VAL A 51 -6.88 12.65 -13.00
C VAL A 51 -6.36 12.38 -14.42
N ASP A 52 -5.98 11.14 -14.72
CA ASP A 52 -5.46 10.73 -16.03
C ASP A 52 -6.54 10.59 -17.12
N MET A 53 -7.83 10.67 -16.76
CA MET A 53 -8.93 10.59 -17.73
C MET A 53 -8.95 11.82 -18.66
N ASP A 54 -9.57 11.67 -19.83
CA ASP A 54 -9.63 12.75 -20.84
C ASP A 54 -10.50 13.97 -20.43
N HIS A 55 -11.14 13.98 -19.26
CA HIS A 55 -12.08 15.07 -18.89
C HIS A 55 -12.21 15.52 -17.41
N PRO A 56 -11.24 15.39 -16.50
CA PRO A 56 -11.44 15.86 -15.14
C PRO A 56 -11.51 17.40 -15.10
N CYS A 57 -12.65 17.95 -14.69
CA CYS A 57 -12.75 19.38 -14.38
C CYS A 57 -12.03 19.65 -13.06
N MET A 58 -11.42 20.84 -12.90
CA MET A 58 -10.72 21.18 -11.64
C MET A 58 -11.61 20.95 -10.39
N GLY A 59 -12.90 21.27 -10.46
CA GLY A 59 -13.82 21.04 -9.33
C GLY A 59 -13.93 19.58 -8.93
N GLU A 60 -14.00 18.67 -9.91
CA GLU A 60 -14.10 17.23 -9.66
C GLU A 60 -12.78 16.66 -9.13
N ILE A 61 -11.64 17.28 -9.47
CA ILE A 61 -10.33 16.91 -8.90
C ILE A 61 -10.28 17.27 -7.41
N TYR A 62 -10.74 18.46 -7.01
CA TYR A 62 -10.79 18.83 -5.59
C TYR A 62 -11.69 17.88 -4.79
N ASP A 63 -12.90 17.61 -5.28
CA ASP A 63 -13.83 16.66 -4.63
C ASP A 63 -13.22 15.24 -4.56
N GLY A 64 -12.50 14.81 -5.60
CA GLY A 64 -11.81 13.53 -5.64
C GLY A 64 -10.66 13.43 -4.63
N ILE A 65 -9.87 14.49 -4.47
CA ILE A 65 -8.80 14.56 -3.47
C ILE A 65 -9.38 14.47 -2.06
N ASP A 66 -10.47 15.21 -1.76
CA ASP A 66 -11.12 15.16 -0.45
C ASP A 66 -11.68 13.77 -0.15
N SER A 67 -12.34 13.13 -1.14
CA SER A 67 -12.83 11.76 -1.01
C SER A 67 -11.71 10.74 -0.80
N MET A 68 -10.55 10.93 -1.46
CA MET A 68 -9.36 10.10 -1.27
C MET A 68 -8.83 10.22 0.16
N ILE A 69 -8.68 11.45 0.66
CA ILE A 69 -8.18 11.73 2.01
C ILE A 69 -9.08 11.11 3.08
N GLU A 70 -10.40 11.27 2.97
CA GLU A 70 -11.38 10.69 3.90
C GLU A 70 -11.36 9.15 3.87
N SER A 71 -11.17 8.55 2.68
CA SER A 71 -11.03 7.09 2.54
C SER A 71 -9.78 6.57 3.25
N ILE A 72 -8.63 7.22 3.05
CA ILE A 72 -7.36 6.88 3.70
C ILE A 72 -7.49 6.99 5.23
N LYS A 73 -8.09 8.08 5.71
CA LYS A 73 -8.34 8.30 7.13
C LYS A 73 -9.19 7.19 7.75
N THR A 74 -10.24 6.78 7.06
CA THR A 74 -11.14 5.70 7.50
C THR A 74 -10.40 4.37 7.60
N ILE A 75 -9.56 4.06 6.61
CA ILE A 75 -8.77 2.82 6.58
C ILE A 75 -7.73 2.77 7.72
N ILE A 76 -7.03 3.87 7.96
CA ILE A 76 -6.05 3.97 9.05
C ILE A 76 -6.74 3.83 10.41
N ASN A 77 -7.81 4.57 10.63
CA ASN A 77 -8.57 4.51 11.89
C ASN A 77 -9.19 3.12 12.16
N ALA A 78 -9.52 2.36 11.12
CA ALA A 78 -10.08 1.01 11.29
C ALA A 78 -9.03 -0.04 11.68
N LYS A 79 -7.74 0.21 11.41
CA LYS A 79 -6.63 -0.73 11.63
C LYS A 79 -5.76 -0.38 12.83
N GLU A 80 -5.69 0.89 13.22
CA GLU A 80 -4.97 1.32 14.42
C GLU A 80 -5.90 1.35 15.65
N GLN A 81 -5.56 0.57 16.69
CA GLN A 81 -6.33 0.51 17.96
C GLN A 81 -6.24 1.80 18.77
N ASP A 82 -5.18 2.57 18.57
CA ASP A 82 -5.03 3.93 19.05
C ASP A 82 -4.80 4.74 17.78
N PRO A 83 -5.74 5.59 17.33
CA PRO A 83 -5.57 6.39 16.13
C PRO A 83 -4.47 7.39 16.45
N THR A 84 -3.22 6.98 16.29
CA THR A 84 -2.12 7.91 16.35
C THR A 84 -2.32 8.85 15.19
N GLU A 85 -2.98 9.98 15.48
CA GLU A 85 -3.10 11.13 14.59
C GLU A 85 -1.75 11.43 13.91
N THR A 86 -0.64 11.06 14.55
CA THR A 86 0.71 11.04 14.02
C THR A 86 0.85 10.40 12.63
N PHE A 87 0.43 9.14 12.43
CA PHE A 87 0.65 8.46 11.14
C PHE A 87 -0.22 9.05 10.03
N PHE A 88 -1.51 9.28 10.30
CA PHE A 88 -2.38 9.96 9.33
C PHE A 88 -1.89 11.37 9.02
N LYS A 89 -1.41 12.14 10.00
CA LYS A 89 -0.84 13.48 9.78
C LYS A 89 0.40 13.43 8.90
N GLU A 90 1.28 12.46 9.10
CA GLU A 90 2.44 12.24 8.22
C GLU A 90 1.99 11.90 6.79
N VAL A 91 1.07 10.96 6.61
CA VAL A 91 0.56 10.63 5.28
C VAL A 91 -0.09 11.85 4.62
N HIS A 92 -0.93 12.56 5.36
CA HIS A 92 -1.62 13.75 4.88
C HIS A 92 -0.66 14.88 4.49
N SER A 93 0.43 15.11 5.24
CA SER A 93 1.41 16.14 4.87
C SER A 93 2.06 15.84 3.52
N HIS A 94 2.36 14.57 3.23
CA HIS A 94 2.94 14.16 1.94
C HIS A 94 1.94 14.14 0.77
N LEU A 95 0.63 14.21 1.03
CA LEU A 95 -0.39 14.25 -0.01
C LEU A 95 -0.73 15.67 -0.47
N ILE A 96 -0.44 16.68 0.36
CA ILE A 96 -0.82 18.08 0.14
C ILE A 96 0.40 18.97 -0.17
N GLU A 97 1.60 18.62 0.30
CA GLU A 97 2.87 19.25 -0.12
C GLU A 97 3.39 18.69 -1.45
#